data_AF-A0A653BYM0-F1
#
_entry.id   AF-A0A653BYM0-F1
#
_cell.length_a   1.000
_cell.length_b   1.000
_cell.length_c   1.000
_cell.angle_alpha   90.00
_cell.angle_beta   90.00
_cell.angle_gamma   90.00
#
_symmetry.space_group_name_H-M   'P 1'
#
loop_
_entity.id
_entity.type
_entity.pdbx_description
1 polymer ?
#
loop_
_entity_poly.entity_id
_entity_poly.type
_entity_poly.pdbx_seq_one_letter_code
_entity_poly.pdbx_strand_id
1 'polypeptide(L)'
;MWPEVEKVKTENRRELALTGKEISKRIQENGLDRAIFELTNLNYLNLSETTLSELPEKLGCLQNLQTLLLHSNKLGKINGAISSLDKLKVLDLSHNCIEAAPDCLDSLVQLVTLNLSGNKLESFPCLTKPTKLTVLDLSNNKLQSISNICSESLANLTELKLSHNEIEKIPVTIYKLHQLKMLDLNTNKITSVPGELVDCQKLKEIDLKSNPVSDRRLLKLIDQCRTKQILDYVKQHCPKTTIPDNKAKEKKKNKKASDDEDDELNVNYKHSINITTYDNSFKIVVTNSVTNIRDHIAACLVNGIKFTEDTFKKFIQLQNKLHDTVCEKRNFATIATHDFNKLPPGDLIYTTALPNELVIKPLNKNDPITGANLFGKLQAEANNLRKEKKRNTYSGIHKYLYLIEGKPQYPCLLNRNNEVISFPPLTNSDISKIDINTTKIFIEVTSTISQHACKKVLDTLLKEMVTTLDQDLDVQQVRTEDHNGQTKVVYPSKTDLNFEKAVNIKILRQH
;
A
#
# COMPACT_ATOMS: atom_id res chain seq x y z
N MET A 1 1.54 -46.95 -14.87
CA MET A 1 0.68 -45.89 -15.43
C MET A 1 -0.75 -46.27 -15.12
N TRP A 2 -1.56 -45.33 -14.65
CA TRP A 2 -2.96 -45.58 -14.33
C TRP A 2 -3.80 -45.69 -15.61
N PRO A 3 -4.79 -46.60 -15.69
CA PRO A 3 -5.60 -46.80 -16.89
C PRO A 3 -6.28 -45.53 -17.39
N GLU A 4 -6.72 -44.66 -16.47
CA GLU A 4 -7.38 -43.39 -16.76
C GLU A 4 -6.42 -42.41 -17.45
N VAL A 5 -5.14 -42.41 -17.03
CA VAL A 5 -4.07 -41.57 -17.58
C VAL A 5 -3.65 -42.08 -18.96
N GLU A 6 -3.53 -43.40 -19.11
CA GLU A 6 -3.22 -44.04 -20.39
C GLU A 6 -4.32 -43.78 -21.43
N LYS A 7 -5.59 -43.85 -21.03
CA LYS A 7 -6.72 -43.51 -21.90
C LYS A 7 -6.66 -42.05 -22.38
N VAL A 8 -6.37 -41.11 -21.49
CA VAL A 8 -6.21 -39.69 -21.87
C VAL A 8 -5.03 -39.50 -22.83
N LYS A 9 -3.92 -40.22 -22.61
CA LYS A 9 -2.74 -40.18 -23.48
C LYS A 9 -3.03 -40.72 -24.88
N THR A 10 -3.65 -41.90 -24.96
CA THR A 10 -3.93 -42.60 -26.23
C THR A 10 -5.01 -41.91 -27.06
N GLU A 11 -6.05 -41.39 -26.40
CA GLU A 11 -7.15 -40.67 -27.06
C GLU A 11 -6.86 -39.16 -27.24
N ASN A 12 -5.69 -38.67 -26.82
CA ASN A 12 -5.28 -37.26 -26.84
C ASN A 12 -6.35 -36.31 -26.25
N ARG A 13 -6.94 -36.72 -25.12
CA ARG A 13 -7.98 -35.94 -24.43
C ARG A 13 -7.36 -34.75 -23.70
N ARG A 14 -8.15 -33.69 -23.53
CA ARG A 14 -7.73 -32.45 -22.86
C ARG A 14 -8.25 -32.32 -21.43
N GLU A 15 -8.88 -33.38 -20.91
CA GLU A 15 -9.53 -33.38 -19.61
C GLU A 15 -9.22 -34.68 -18.89
N LEU A 16 -8.85 -34.56 -17.62
CA LEU A 16 -8.56 -35.68 -16.75
C LEU A 16 -9.20 -35.42 -15.39
N ALA A 17 -10.07 -36.33 -14.95
CA ALA A 17 -10.66 -36.32 -13.63
C ALA A 17 -10.26 -37.61 -12.91
N LEU A 18 -9.55 -37.47 -11.79
CA LEU A 18 -9.14 -38.56 -10.93
C LEU A 18 -9.77 -38.29 -9.56
N THR A 19 -10.97 -38.82 -9.36
CA THR A 19 -11.79 -38.63 -8.15
C THR A 19 -12.26 -39.97 -7.60
N GLY A 20 -12.75 -39.98 -6.36
CA GLY A 20 -13.34 -41.15 -5.73
C GLY A 20 -12.37 -41.99 -4.91
N LYS A 21 -12.94 -42.95 -4.16
CA LYS A 21 -12.25 -43.71 -3.10
C LYS A 21 -11.06 -44.52 -3.61
N GLU A 22 -11.18 -45.11 -4.80
CA GLU A 22 -10.14 -45.95 -5.38
C GLU A 22 -8.91 -45.12 -5.78
N ILE A 23 -9.13 -44.00 -6.46
CA ILE A 23 -8.06 -43.04 -6.78
C ILE A 23 -7.40 -42.52 -5.50
N SER A 24 -8.21 -42.12 -4.50
CA SER A 24 -7.69 -41.65 -3.23
C SER A 24 -6.79 -42.70 -2.55
N LYS A 25 -7.19 -43.97 -2.58
CA LYS A 25 -6.38 -45.08 -2.05
C LYS A 25 -5.05 -45.20 -2.81
N ARG A 26 -5.06 -45.14 -4.14
CA ARG A 26 -3.84 -45.18 -4.96
C ARG A 26 -2.90 -44.00 -4.66
N ILE A 27 -3.44 -42.79 -4.46
CA ILE A 27 -2.65 -41.60 -4.07
C ILE A 27 -2.04 -41.80 -2.69
N GLN A 28 -2.79 -42.36 -1.74
CA GLN A 28 -2.29 -42.63 -0.39
C GLN A 28 -1.15 -43.65 -0.37
N GLU A 29 -1.24 -44.70 -1.19
CA GLU A 29 -0.25 -45.78 -1.22
C GLU A 29 1.00 -45.43 -2.06
N ASN A 30 0.83 -44.76 -3.20
CA ASN A 30 1.89 -44.62 -4.21
C ASN A 30 2.13 -43.18 -4.68
N GLY A 31 1.36 -42.20 -4.18
CA GLY A 31 1.35 -40.83 -4.68
C GLY A 31 0.66 -40.69 -6.04
N LEU A 32 0.77 -39.49 -6.64
CA LEU A 32 0.24 -39.21 -7.97
C LEU A 32 1.07 -39.90 -9.07
N ASP A 33 0.39 -40.46 -10.07
CA ASP A 33 1.05 -41.05 -11.24
C ASP A 33 1.86 -39.98 -11.98
N ARG A 34 3.17 -40.20 -12.11
CA ARG A 34 4.11 -39.28 -12.77
C ARG A 34 3.75 -39.05 -14.24
N ALA A 35 3.08 -40.01 -14.88
CA ALA A 35 2.65 -39.89 -16.27
C ALA A 35 1.61 -38.78 -16.47
N ILE A 36 0.90 -38.34 -15.42
CA ILE A 36 -0.04 -37.20 -15.51
C ILE A 36 0.69 -35.95 -16.01
N PHE A 37 1.93 -35.73 -15.57
CA PHE A 37 2.71 -34.53 -15.90
C PHE A 37 3.29 -34.55 -17.32
N GLU A 38 3.17 -35.67 -18.05
CA GLU A 38 3.53 -35.76 -19.47
C GLU A 38 2.39 -35.32 -20.40
N LEU A 39 1.17 -35.18 -19.87
CA LEU A 39 -0.02 -34.82 -20.63
C LEU A 39 -0.12 -33.31 -20.89
N THR A 40 0.85 -32.75 -21.61
CA THR A 40 1.00 -31.29 -21.81
C THR A 40 -0.17 -30.61 -22.53
N ASN A 41 -1.06 -31.38 -23.19
CA ASN A 41 -2.27 -30.88 -23.86
C ASN A 41 -3.50 -30.74 -22.93
N LEU A 42 -3.37 -31.06 -21.64
CA LEU A 42 -4.44 -30.93 -20.65
C LEU A 42 -4.88 -29.47 -20.48
N ASN A 43 -6.19 -29.25 -20.56
CA ASN A 43 -6.86 -28.00 -20.23
C ASN A 43 -7.58 -28.07 -18.87
N TYR A 44 -7.99 -29.27 -18.43
CA TYR A 44 -8.79 -29.48 -17.22
C TYR A 44 -8.23 -30.65 -16.42
N LEU A 45 -7.87 -30.41 -15.16
CA LEU A 45 -7.42 -31.43 -14.22
C LEU A 45 -8.24 -31.34 -12.94
N ASN A 46 -8.91 -32.43 -12.58
CA ASN A 46 -9.62 -32.55 -11.31
C ASN A 46 -9.02 -33.68 -10.48
N LEU A 47 -8.46 -33.33 -9.32
CA LEU A 47 -7.95 -34.26 -8.29
C LEU A 47 -8.67 -34.04 -6.95
N SER A 48 -9.94 -33.63 -7.00
CA SER A 48 -10.73 -33.27 -5.82
C SER A 48 -11.25 -34.51 -5.09
N GLU A 49 -11.58 -34.35 -3.81
CA GLU A 49 -12.07 -35.42 -2.94
C GLU A 49 -11.09 -36.60 -2.85
N THR A 50 -9.81 -36.30 -2.70
CA THR A 50 -8.76 -37.30 -2.48
C THR A 50 -7.98 -37.01 -1.20
N THR A 51 -6.89 -37.73 -0.97
CA THR A 51 -6.02 -37.59 0.21
C THR A 51 -4.76 -36.78 -0.07
N LEU A 52 -4.74 -35.98 -1.14
CA LEU A 52 -3.53 -35.26 -1.58
C LEU A 52 -3.07 -34.26 -0.51
N SER A 53 -1.85 -34.43 0.00
CA SER A 53 -1.25 -33.59 1.05
C SER A 53 -0.28 -32.54 0.52
N GLU A 54 0.30 -32.78 -0.66
CA GLU A 54 1.23 -31.88 -1.32
C GLU A 54 1.05 -31.91 -2.84
N LEU A 55 1.38 -30.79 -3.50
CA LEU A 55 1.42 -30.73 -4.97
C LEU A 55 2.84 -31.03 -5.47
N PRO A 56 3.00 -31.94 -6.44
CA PRO A 56 4.32 -32.20 -7.02
C PRO A 56 4.77 -31.04 -7.90
N GLU A 57 6.06 -30.67 -7.83
CA GLU A 57 6.67 -29.59 -8.65
C GLU A 57 6.42 -29.76 -10.15
N LYS A 58 6.35 -31.01 -10.61
CA LYS A 58 6.07 -31.35 -12.02
C LYS A 58 4.67 -30.95 -12.49
N LEU A 59 3.76 -30.54 -11.62
CA LEU A 59 2.48 -29.97 -12.02
C LEU A 59 2.66 -28.76 -12.96
N GLY A 60 3.74 -27.98 -12.78
CA GLY A 60 4.08 -26.85 -13.65
C GLY A 60 4.35 -27.22 -15.11
N CYS A 61 4.53 -28.51 -15.44
CA CYS A 61 4.67 -28.97 -16.83
C CYS A 61 3.36 -28.89 -17.62
N LEU A 62 2.21 -28.79 -16.97
CA LEU A 62 0.89 -28.72 -17.60
C LEU A 62 0.55 -27.29 -18.06
N GLN A 63 1.40 -26.70 -18.90
CA GLN A 63 1.34 -25.27 -19.31
C GLN A 63 0.05 -24.86 -20.04
N ASN A 64 -0.73 -25.81 -20.54
CA ASN A 64 -2.03 -25.54 -21.19
C ASN A 64 -3.22 -25.54 -20.23
N LEU A 65 -2.99 -25.86 -18.96
CA LEU A 65 -4.07 -26.02 -17.99
C LEU A 65 -4.83 -24.70 -17.78
N GLN A 66 -6.15 -24.78 -17.89
CA GLN A 66 -7.07 -23.67 -17.72
C GLN A 66 -7.92 -23.83 -16.46
N THR A 67 -8.20 -25.07 -16.05
CA THR A 67 -8.96 -25.38 -14.84
C THR A 67 -8.23 -26.42 -14.01
N LEU A 68 -7.99 -26.11 -12.74
CA LEU A 68 -7.38 -26.99 -11.76
C LEU A 68 -8.30 -27.07 -10.54
N LEU A 69 -8.88 -28.24 -10.31
CA LEU A 69 -9.74 -28.51 -9.16
C LEU A 69 -9.02 -29.44 -8.18
N LEU A 70 -8.85 -28.96 -6.96
CA LEU A 70 -8.12 -29.61 -5.87
C LEU A 70 -8.91 -29.55 -4.56
N HIS A 71 -10.24 -29.37 -4.63
CA HIS A 71 -11.05 -29.20 -3.43
C HIS A 71 -11.13 -30.49 -2.59
N SER A 72 -11.42 -30.35 -1.30
CA SER A 72 -11.64 -31.50 -0.41
C SER A 72 -10.44 -32.46 -0.36
N ASN A 73 -9.23 -31.89 -0.24
CA ASN A 73 -7.97 -32.62 -0.08
C ASN A 73 -7.35 -32.31 1.30
N LYS A 74 -6.07 -32.63 1.51
CA LYS A 74 -5.33 -32.39 2.75
C LYS A 74 -4.15 -31.43 2.56
N LEU A 75 -4.22 -30.55 1.55
CA LEU A 75 -3.14 -29.63 1.22
C LEU A 75 -2.93 -28.63 2.37
N GLY A 76 -1.72 -28.59 2.94
CA GLY A 76 -1.35 -27.61 3.96
C GLY A 76 -0.69 -26.35 3.39
N LYS A 77 -0.01 -26.49 2.25
CA LYS A 77 0.67 -25.42 1.54
C LYS A 77 0.58 -25.66 0.03
N ILE A 78 0.71 -24.58 -0.72
CA ILE A 78 0.77 -24.60 -2.17
C ILE A 78 2.15 -24.12 -2.59
N ASN A 79 2.90 -24.96 -3.30
CA ASN A 79 4.25 -24.66 -3.75
C ASN A 79 4.27 -23.83 -5.04
N GLY A 80 5.47 -23.52 -5.51
CA GLY A 80 5.69 -22.69 -6.71
C GLY A 80 5.23 -23.34 -8.02
N ALA A 81 4.85 -24.62 -8.05
CA ALA A 81 4.47 -25.32 -9.27
C ALA A 81 3.32 -24.63 -10.04
N ILE A 82 2.33 -24.12 -9.31
CA ILE A 82 1.20 -23.38 -9.89
C ILE A 82 1.62 -22.09 -10.58
N SER A 83 2.76 -21.47 -10.22
CA SER A 83 3.23 -20.23 -10.83
C SER A 83 3.54 -20.35 -12.33
N SER A 84 3.77 -21.57 -12.82
CA SER A 84 4.05 -21.86 -14.24
C SER A 84 2.79 -22.09 -15.08
N LEU A 85 1.60 -22.04 -14.47
CA LEU A 85 0.32 -22.31 -15.13
C LEU A 85 -0.29 -20.99 -15.68
N ASP A 86 0.40 -20.35 -16.62
CA ASP A 86 0.07 -19.00 -17.11
C ASP A 86 -1.32 -18.87 -17.76
N LYS A 87 -1.92 -19.99 -18.19
CA LYS A 87 -3.24 -20.06 -18.83
C LYS A 87 -4.38 -20.39 -17.86
N LEU A 88 -4.07 -20.55 -16.57
CA LEU A 88 -5.04 -20.95 -15.56
C LEU A 88 -6.10 -19.85 -15.36
N LYS A 89 -7.36 -20.24 -15.48
CA LYS A 89 -8.54 -19.37 -15.33
C LYS A 89 -9.33 -19.69 -14.07
N VAL A 90 -9.38 -20.97 -13.69
CA VAL A 90 -10.13 -21.44 -12.53
C VAL A 90 -9.20 -22.27 -11.65
N LEU A 91 -9.09 -21.88 -10.39
CA LEU A 91 -8.37 -22.61 -9.35
C LEU A 91 -9.29 -22.82 -8.15
N ASP A 92 -9.61 -24.08 -7.87
CA ASP A 92 -10.37 -24.46 -6.68
C ASP A 92 -9.48 -25.23 -5.71
N LEU A 93 -9.24 -24.61 -4.54
CA LEU A 93 -8.46 -25.10 -3.41
C LEU A 93 -9.33 -25.21 -2.15
N SER A 94 -10.65 -25.19 -2.28
CA SER A 94 -11.56 -25.19 -1.15
C SER A 94 -11.49 -26.46 -0.31
N HIS A 95 -11.89 -26.39 0.96
CA HIS A 95 -11.93 -27.52 1.88
C HIS A 95 -10.57 -28.26 1.96
N ASN A 96 -9.50 -27.51 2.18
CA ASN A 96 -8.16 -28.03 2.44
C ASN A 96 -7.67 -27.55 3.83
N CYS A 97 -6.38 -27.69 4.11
CA CYS A 97 -5.75 -27.27 5.36
C CYS A 97 -4.79 -26.08 5.13
N ILE A 98 -5.04 -25.24 4.12
CA ILE A 98 -4.10 -24.20 3.69
C ILE A 98 -4.05 -23.07 4.72
N GLU A 99 -2.87 -22.77 5.25
CA GLU A 99 -2.65 -21.74 6.28
C GLU A 99 -2.30 -20.36 5.69
N ALA A 100 -1.69 -20.35 4.50
CA ALA A 100 -1.34 -19.14 3.77
C ALA A 100 -1.66 -19.29 2.29
N ALA A 101 -2.22 -18.24 1.68
CA ALA A 101 -2.48 -18.23 0.25
C ALA A 101 -1.13 -18.27 -0.52
N PRO A 102 -1.11 -18.77 -1.77
CA PRO A 102 0.15 -18.93 -2.49
C PRO A 102 0.84 -17.60 -2.80
N ASP A 103 2.13 -17.47 -2.49
CA ASP A 103 2.92 -16.26 -2.76
C ASP A 103 3.00 -15.92 -4.27
N CYS A 104 2.76 -16.91 -5.12
CA CYS A 104 2.82 -16.79 -6.57
C CYS A 104 1.47 -16.45 -7.24
N LEU A 105 0.43 -16.06 -6.48
CA LEU A 105 -0.85 -15.63 -7.05
C LEU A 105 -0.70 -14.48 -8.06
N ASP A 106 0.29 -13.59 -7.86
CA ASP A 106 0.62 -12.50 -8.79
C ASP A 106 1.06 -13.00 -10.19
N SER A 107 1.53 -14.24 -10.31
CA SER A 107 1.90 -14.82 -11.62
C SER A 107 0.71 -15.31 -12.42
N LEU A 108 -0.43 -15.59 -11.77
CA LEU A 108 -1.63 -16.14 -12.39
C LEU A 108 -2.50 -15.05 -13.04
N VAL A 109 -1.93 -14.32 -14.01
CA VAL A 109 -2.56 -13.11 -14.61
C VAL A 109 -3.85 -13.40 -15.40
N GLN A 110 -4.11 -14.65 -15.78
CA GLN A 110 -5.34 -15.07 -16.46
C GLN A 110 -6.42 -15.59 -15.52
N LEU A 111 -6.15 -15.67 -14.20
CA LEU A 111 -7.08 -16.23 -13.23
C LEU A 111 -8.34 -15.38 -13.12
N VAL A 112 -9.50 -16.03 -13.25
CA VAL A 112 -10.83 -15.44 -13.23
C VAL A 112 -11.58 -15.83 -11.95
N THR A 113 -11.41 -17.08 -11.53
CA THR A 113 -12.05 -17.64 -10.32
C THR A 113 -11.01 -18.26 -9.41
N LEU A 114 -10.98 -17.81 -8.16
CA LEU A 114 -10.18 -18.39 -7.08
C LEU A 114 -11.11 -18.77 -5.93
N ASN A 115 -11.15 -20.07 -5.61
CA ASN A 115 -11.87 -20.58 -4.45
C ASN A 115 -10.87 -21.11 -3.42
N LEU A 116 -10.81 -20.46 -2.28
CA LEU A 116 -9.99 -20.81 -1.12
C LEU A 116 -10.86 -21.01 0.13
N SER A 117 -12.17 -21.24 -0.05
CA SER A 117 -13.10 -21.40 1.05
C SER A 117 -12.82 -22.65 1.89
N GLY A 118 -13.14 -22.65 3.18
CA GLY A 118 -12.95 -23.81 4.05
C GLY A 118 -11.48 -24.18 4.26
N ASN A 119 -10.62 -23.18 4.48
CA ASN A 119 -9.20 -23.35 4.77
C ASN A 119 -8.88 -22.72 6.15
N LYS A 120 -7.60 -22.48 6.45
CA LYS A 120 -7.13 -21.90 7.71
C LYS A 120 -6.42 -20.56 7.49
N LEU A 121 -6.80 -19.81 6.45
CA LEU A 121 -6.14 -18.56 6.09
C LEU A 121 -6.40 -17.49 7.14
N GLU A 122 -5.33 -16.90 7.69
CA GLU A 122 -5.41 -15.76 8.61
C GLU A 122 -5.29 -14.41 7.89
N SER A 123 -4.68 -14.40 6.71
CA SER A 123 -4.57 -13.23 5.84
C SER A 123 -4.62 -13.61 4.36
N PHE A 124 -4.90 -12.61 3.53
CA PHE A 124 -4.76 -12.69 2.08
C PHE A 124 -3.62 -11.76 1.64
N PRO A 125 -2.72 -12.19 0.74
CA PRO A 125 -1.57 -11.40 0.32
C PRO A 125 -1.99 -10.14 -0.43
N CYS A 126 -1.17 -9.09 -0.34
CA CYS A 126 -1.35 -7.90 -1.17
C CYS A 126 -0.83 -8.20 -2.58
N LEU A 127 -1.74 -8.25 -3.56
CA LEU A 127 -1.37 -8.48 -4.95
C LEU A 127 -0.82 -7.20 -5.57
N THR A 128 0.35 -7.31 -6.21
CA THR A 128 1.04 -6.16 -6.82
C THR A 128 0.69 -5.98 -8.30
N LYS A 129 0.19 -7.03 -8.94
CA LYS A 129 -0.15 -7.02 -10.38
C LYS A 129 -1.67 -6.99 -10.58
N PRO A 130 -2.17 -6.26 -11.60
CA PRO A 130 -3.59 -6.29 -11.93
C PRO A 130 -3.99 -7.69 -12.40
N THR A 131 -5.07 -8.20 -11.83
CA THR A 131 -5.58 -9.54 -12.14
C THR A 131 -6.86 -9.47 -12.97
N LYS A 132 -7.19 -10.57 -13.64
CA LYS A 132 -8.51 -10.78 -14.27
C LYS A 132 -9.54 -11.39 -13.31
N LEU A 133 -9.23 -11.42 -12.01
CA LEU A 133 -10.05 -12.11 -11.02
C LEU A 133 -11.40 -11.41 -10.89
N THR A 134 -12.47 -12.17 -11.11
CA THR A 134 -13.85 -11.70 -10.99
C THR A 134 -14.56 -12.32 -9.79
N VAL A 135 -14.20 -13.56 -9.43
CA VAL A 135 -14.80 -14.28 -8.31
C VAL A 135 -13.70 -14.70 -7.34
N LEU A 136 -13.81 -14.25 -6.10
CA LEU A 136 -12.94 -14.63 -5.00
C LEU A 136 -13.79 -15.14 -3.84
N ASP A 137 -13.62 -16.43 -3.52
CA ASP A 137 -14.25 -17.04 -2.36
C ASP A 137 -13.22 -17.39 -1.29
N LEU A 138 -13.34 -16.72 -0.16
CA LEU A 138 -12.49 -16.86 1.03
C LEU A 138 -13.34 -17.23 2.27
N SER A 139 -14.57 -17.71 2.05
CA SER A 139 -15.49 -18.05 3.14
C SER A 139 -14.96 -19.17 4.02
N ASN A 140 -15.34 -19.25 5.28
CA ASN A 140 -14.90 -20.30 6.21
C ASN A 140 -13.37 -20.34 6.35
N ASN A 141 -12.77 -19.21 6.71
CA ASN A 141 -11.35 -19.05 7.02
C ASN A 141 -11.21 -18.31 8.37
N LYS A 142 -10.00 -17.82 8.69
CA LYS A 142 -9.69 -17.08 9.93
C LYS A 142 -9.27 -15.64 9.63
N LEU A 143 -9.75 -15.05 8.54
CA LEU A 143 -9.34 -13.71 8.14
C LEU A 143 -9.81 -12.68 9.15
N GLN A 144 -8.89 -11.87 9.67
CA GLN A 144 -9.21 -10.74 10.57
C GLN A 144 -9.38 -9.41 9.83
N SER A 145 -8.83 -9.31 8.62
CA SER A 145 -8.82 -8.08 7.82
C SER A 145 -8.90 -8.37 6.32
N ILE A 146 -9.52 -7.45 5.59
CA ILE A 146 -9.67 -7.50 4.13
C ILE A 146 -9.00 -6.32 3.41
N SER A 147 -8.16 -5.55 4.10
CA SER A 147 -7.47 -4.38 3.53
C SER A 147 -6.64 -4.72 2.30
N ASN A 148 -5.98 -5.88 2.27
CA ASN A 148 -5.16 -6.33 1.15
C ASN A 148 -6.00 -6.70 -0.08
N ILE A 149 -7.24 -7.14 0.13
CA ILE A 149 -8.20 -7.47 -0.93
C ILE A 149 -8.78 -6.18 -1.55
N CYS A 150 -8.96 -5.14 -0.73
CA CYS A 150 -9.49 -3.84 -1.15
C CYS A 150 -8.42 -2.96 -1.83
N SER A 151 -7.80 -3.49 -2.90
CA SER A 151 -6.73 -2.87 -3.68
C SER A 151 -7.11 -2.70 -5.16
N GLU A 152 -6.39 -1.84 -5.89
CA GLU A 152 -6.63 -1.59 -7.33
C GLU A 152 -6.29 -2.82 -8.19
N SER A 153 -5.39 -3.69 -7.72
CA SER A 153 -5.01 -4.95 -8.37
C SER A 153 -6.19 -5.91 -8.56
N LEU A 154 -7.22 -5.79 -7.71
CA LEU A 154 -8.44 -6.59 -7.69
C LEU A 154 -9.68 -5.80 -8.13
N ALA A 155 -9.50 -4.68 -8.86
CA ALA A 155 -10.61 -3.82 -9.30
C ALA A 155 -11.63 -4.51 -10.21
N ASN A 156 -11.30 -5.66 -10.79
CA ASN A 156 -12.19 -6.47 -11.64
C ASN A 156 -13.12 -7.41 -10.85
N LEU A 157 -12.97 -7.52 -9.53
CA LEU A 157 -13.80 -8.38 -8.70
C LEU A 157 -15.28 -7.97 -8.81
N THR A 158 -16.12 -8.95 -9.16
CA THR A 158 -17.57 -8.82 -9.19
C THR A 158 -18.23 -9.52 -8.01
N GLU A 159 -17.62 -10.58 -7.50
CA GLU A 159 -18.12 -11.37 -6.37
C GLU A 159 -17.01 -11.60 -5.35
N LEU A 160 -17.25 -11.15 -4.12
CA LEU A 160 -16.34 -11.34 -3.00
C LEU A 160 -17.10 -12.02 -1.85
N LYS A 161 -16.74 -13.26 -1.56
CA LYS A 161 -17.36 -14.06 -0.50
C LYS A 161 -16.37 -14.24 0.65
N LEU A 162 -16.79 -13.80 1.83
CA LEU A 162 -15.99 -13.71 3.04
C LEU A 162 -16.78 -14.17 4.27
N SER A 163 -17.86 -14.94 4.08
CA SER A 163 -18.66 -15.40 5.19
C SER A 163 -17.90 -16.34 6.12
N HIS A 164 -18.29 -16.41 7.39
CA HIS A 164 -17.64 -17.25 8.40
C HIS A 164 -16.12 -16.99 8.50
N ASN A 165 -15.77 -15.74 8.80
CA ASN A 165 -14.39 -15.31 9.09
C ASN A 165 -14.37 -14.53 10.42
N GLU A 166 -13.23 -13.91 10.74
CA GLU A 166 -13.04 -13.12 11.95
C GLU A 166 -12.88 -11.62 11.64
N ILE A 167 -13.47 -11.14 10.54
CA ILE A 167 -13.25 -9.79 10.03
C ILE A 167 -13.87 -8.77 10.99
N GLU A 168 -13.06 -7.85 11.50
CA GLU A 168 -13.52 -6.85 12.48
C GLU A 168 -14.06 -5.57 11.83
N LYS A 169 -13.52 -5.20 10.67
CA LYS A 169 -13.81 -3.93 10.01
C LYS A 169 -13.81 -4.07 8.49
N ILE A 170 -14.78 -3.41 7.86
CA ILE A 170 -14.74 -3.15 6.41
C ILE A 170 -13.87 -1.90 6.22
N PRO A 171 -12.76 -1.98 5.46
CA PRO A 171 -11.87 -0.84 5.26
C PRO A 171 -12.54 0.21 4.37
N VAL A 172 -12.20 1.48 4.58
CA VAL A 172 -12.69 2.59 3.73
C VAL A 172 -12.31 2.36 2.27
N THR A 173 -11.21 1.66 1.98
CA THR A 173 -10.74 1.37 0.62
C THR A 173 -11.63 0.38 -0.15
N ILE A 174 -12.71 -0.15 0.44
CA ILE A 174 -13.68 -1.00 -0.26
C ILE A 174 -14.21 -0.34 -1.55
N TYR A 175 -14.28 1.00 -1.59
CA TYR A 175 -14.71 1.75 -2.78
C TYR A 175 -13.87 1.44 -4.02
N LYS A 176 -12.61 0.98 -3.87
CA LYS A 176 -11.72 0.64 -4.98
C LYS A 176 -12.21 -0.55 -5.81
N LEU A 177 -13.08 -1.40 -5.23
CA LEU A 177 -13.70 -2.52 -5.92
C LEU A 177 -14.92 -2.03 -6.73
N HIS A 178 -14.67 -1.18 -7.73
CA HIS A 178 -15.72 -0.51 -8.50
C HIS A 178 -16.62 -1.46 -9.32
N GLN A 179 -16.15 -2.68 -9.61
CA GLN A 179 -16.91 -3.71 -10.33
C GLN A 179 -17.73 -4.64 -9.41
N LEU A 180 -17.61 -4.49 -8.09
CA LEU A 180 -18.21 -5.39 -7.12
C LEU A 180 -19.73 -5.35 -7.21
N LYS A 181 -20.35 -6.52 -7.38
CA LYS A 181 -21.80 -6.72 -7.47
C LYS A 181 -22.36 -7.43 -6.26
N MET A 182 -21.60 -8.35 -5.70
CA MET A 182 -21.98 -9.14 -4.53
C MET A 182 -20.84 -9.13 -3.50
N LEU A 183 -21.20 -8.81 -2.25
CA LEU A 183 -20.32 -8.84 -1.09
C LEU A 183 -20.97 -9.65 0.04
N ASP A 184 -20.46 -10.84 0.30
CA ASP A 184 -20.92 -11.66 1.43
C ASP A 184 -19.94 -11.55 2.60
N LEU A 185 -20.40 -10.96 3.70
CA LEU A 185 -19.68 -10.77 4.97
C LEU A 185 -20.44 -11.40 6.14
N ASN A 186 -21.38 -12.31 5.88
CA ASN A 186 -22.17 -12.98 6.91
C ASN A 186 -21.27 -13.68 7.95
N THR A 187 -21.64 -13.63 9.22
CA THR A 187 -20.94 -14.33 10.32
C THR A 187 -19.47 -13.90 10.41
N ASN A 188 -19.27 -12.65 10.81
CA ASN A 188 -17.97 -12.02 11.06
C ASN A 188 -18.03 -11.21 12.38
N LYS A 189 -16.99 -10.42 12.67
CA LYS A 189 -16.89 -9.58 13.88
C LYS A 189 -17.11 -8.09 13.57
N ILE A 190 -17.85 -7.76 12.50
CA ILE A 190 -18.01 -6.39 12.01
C ILE A 190 -18.91 -5.58 12.93
N THR A 191 -18.37 -4.49 13.46
CA THR A 191 -19.08 -3.60 14.40
C THR A 191 -19.72 -2.37 13.74
N SER A 192 -19.17 -1.93 12.60
CA SER A 192 -19.63 -0.75 11.87
C SER A 192 -19.43 -0.91 10.36
N VAL A 193 -20.32 -0.30 9.57
CA VAL A 193 -20.25 -0.28 8.11
C VAL A 193 -19.85 1.14 7.64
N PRO A 194 -18.79 1.29 6.83
CA PRO A 194 -18.33 2.58 6.31
C PRO A 194 -19.30 3.13 5.25
N GLY A 195 -19.47 4.45 5.19
CA GLY A 195 -20.30 5.09 4.15
C GLY A 195 -19.75 4.90 2.73
N GLU A 196 -18.44 4.66 2.59
CA GLU A 196 -17.72 4.39 1.35
C GLU A 196 -18.18 3.10 0.65
N LEU A 197 -18.87 2.20 1.35
CA LEU A 197 -19.48 1.01 0.76
C LEU A 197 -20.46 1.35 -0.37
N VAL A 198 -21.14 2.50 -0.28
CA VAL A 198 -22.09 2.98 -1.31
C VAL A 198 -21.37 3.47 -2.56
N ASP A 199 -20.06 3.75 -2.48
CA ASP A 199 -19.25 4.16 -3.63
C ASP A 199 -18.86 2.98 -4.53
N CYS A 200 -19.14 1.75 -4.09
CA CYS A 200 -19.22 0.56 -4.96
C CYS A 200 -20.50 0.62 -5.81
N GLN A 201 -20.50 1.43 -6.88
CA GLN A 201 -21.70 1.75 -7.67
C GLN A 201 -22.43 0.54 -8.29
N LYS A 202 -21.74 -0.59 -8.45
CA LYS A 202 -22.30 -1.81 -9.03
C LYS A 202 -22.81 -2.81 -7.99
N LEU A 203 -22.68 -2.51 -6.69
CA LEU A 203 -23.06 -3.40 -5.60
C LEU A 203 -24.58 -3.55 -5.55
N LYS A 204 -25.04 -4.79 -5.74
CA LYS A 204 -26.47 -5.17 -5.78
C LYS A 204 -26.85 -6.07 -4.62
N GLU A 205 -25.90 -6.86 -4.14
CA GLU A 205 -26.07 -7.88 -3.12
C GLU A 205 -25.04 -7.66 -2.01
N ILE A 206 -25.52 -7.49 -0.78
CA ILE A 206 -24.69 -7.47 0.41
C ILE A 206 -25.36 -8.31 1.50
N ASP A 207 -24.58 -9.21 2.10
CA ASP A 207 -24.97 -9.94 3.30
C ASP A 207 -24.04 -9.55 4.47
N LEU A 208 -24.66 -9.06 5.55
CA LEU A 208 -23.98 -8.64 6.79
C LEU A 208 -24.58 -9.35 8.00
N LYS A 209 -25.40 -10.39 7.80
CA LYS A 209 -26.03 -11.11 8.91
C LYS A 209 -25.03 -11.64 9.90
N SER A 210 -25.49 -11.88 11.13
CA SER A 210 -24.68 -12.49 12.18
C SER A 210 -23.37 -11.72 12.45
N ASN A 211 -23.42 -10.39 12.40
CA ASN A 211 -22.33 -9.50 12.80
C ASN A 211 -22.76 -8.63 14.00
N PRO A 212 -21.85 -8.30 14.92
CA PRO A 212 -22.13 -7.44 16.08
C PRO A 212 -22.24 -5.95 15.71
N VAL A 213 -23.09 -5.61 14.74
CA VAL A 213 -23.26 -4.23 14.27
C VAL A 213 -23.88 -3.36 15.36
N SER A 214 -23.20 -2.26 15.70
CA SER A 214 -23.57 -1.40 16.84
C SER A 214 -24.83 -0.57 16.57
N ASP A 215 -25.10 -0.24 15.30
CA ASP A 215 -26.31 0.47 14.89
C ASP A 215 -27.52 -0.48 14.89
N ARG A 216 -28.38 -0.35 15.90
CA ARG A 216 -29.59 -1.16 16.09
C ARG A 216 -30.58 -1.04 14.93
N ARG A 217 -30.63 0.09 14.23
CA ARG A 217 -31.55 0.29 13.11
C ARG A 217 -31.01 -0.39 11.85
N LEU A 218 -29.71 -0.23 11.59
CA LEU A 218 -29.03 -0.97 10.52
C LEU A 218 -29.13 -2.48 10.74
N LEU A 219 -28.93 -2.95 11.98
CA LEU A 219 -29.05 -4.37 12.34
C LEU A 219 -30.43 -4.94 12.00
N LYS A 220 -31.53 -4.22 12.31
CA LYS A 220 -32.88 -4.64 11.91
C LYS A 220 -33.07 -4.72 10.39
N LEU A 221 -32.43 -3.84 9.61
CA LEU A 221 -32.49 -3.88 8.14
C LEU A 221 -31.70 -5.07 7.59
N ILE A 222 -30.57 -5.39 8.21
CA ILE A 222 -29.74 -6.57 7.92
C ILE A 222 -30.54 -7.85 8.16
N ASP A 223 -31.19 -7.99 9.33
CA ASP A 223 -31.99 -9.17 9.68
C ASP A 223 -33.15 -9.41 8.71
N GLN A 224 -33.74 -8.33 8.19
CA GLN A 224 -34.81 -8.40 7.18
C GLN A 224 -34.32 -8.69 5.76
N CYS A 225 -33.01 -8.84 5.53
CA CYS A 225 -32.40 -9.16 4.23
C CYS A 225 -32.68 -8.12 3.13
N ARG A 226 -32.88 -6.85 3.49
CA ARG A 226 -33.32 -5.83 2.53
C ARG A 226 -32.15 -5.06 1.95
N THR A 227 -31.39 -5.70 1.06
CA THR A 227 -30.13 -5.16 0.53
C THR A 227 -30.22 -3.71 0.03
N LYS A 228 -31.25 -3.38 -0.77
CA LYS A 228 -31.45 -2.00 -1.24
C LYS A 228 -31.65 -1.01 -0.08
N GLN A 229 -32.44 -1.38 0.92
CA GLN A 229 -32.68 -0.54 2.09
C GLN A 229 -31.44 -0.42 2.98
N ILE A 230 -30.61 -1.46 3.06
CA ILE A 230 -29.31 -1.41 3.75
C ILE A 230 -28.42 -0.38 3.06
N LEU A 231 -28.26 -0.45 1.72
CA LEU A 231 -27.44 0.50 0.96
C LEU A 231 -27.99 1.94 1.04
N ASP A 232 -29.30 2.12 0.94
CA ASP A 232 -29.96 3.42 1.11
C ASP A 232 -29.75 3.99 2.51
N TYR A 233 -29.81 3.15 3.55
CA TYR A 233 -29.55 3.54 4.93
C TYR A 233 -28.08 3.92 5.15
N VAL A 234 -27.13 3.11 4.66
CA VAL A 234 -25.70 3.40 4.73
C VAL A 234 -25.40 4.74 4.04
N LYS A 235 -26.04 5.02 2.89
CA LYS A 235 -25.88 6.28 2.16
C LYS A 235 -26.31 7.51 2.96
N GLN A 236 -27.32 7.38 3.81
CA GLN A 236 -27.93 8.49 4.54
C GLN A 236 -27.36 8.66 5.97
N HIS A 237 -26.92 7.57 6.59
CA HIS A 237 -26.66 7.53 8.03
C HIS A 237 -25.29 7.01 8.44
N CYS A 238 -24.58 6.26 7.60
CA CYS A 238 -23.23 5.81 7.94
C CYS A 238 -22.23 6.95 7.63
N PRO A 239 -21.30 7.23 8.56
CA PRO A 239 -20.29 8.26 8.32
C PRO A 239 -19.41 7.81 7.16
N LYS A 240 -19.37 8.64 6.12
CA LYS A 240 -18.20 8.69 5.25
C LYS A 240 -17.11 9.41 6.02
N THR A 241 -15.85 9.05 5.79
CA THR A 241 -14.73 9.89 6.22
C THR A 241 -14.81 11.23 5.49
N THR A 242 -15.55 12.18 6.09
CA THR A 242 -15.58 13.57 5.68
C THR A 242 -14.28 14.23 6.15
N ILE A 243 -13.54 14.84 5.24
CA ILE A 243 -12.71 16.00 5.58
C ILE A 243 -13.65 16.98 6.32
N PRO A 244 -13.41 17.37 7.58
CA PRO A 244 -14.40 18.15 8.31
C PRO A 244 -14.38 19.61 7.86
N ASP A 245 -15.52 20.11 7.37
CA ASP A 245 -15.91 21.50 7.53
C ASP A 245 -16.20 21.77 9.02
N ASN A 246 -15.45 22.71 9.59
CA ASN A 246 -15.57 23.16 10.98
C ASN A 246 -16.92 23.84 11.24
N LYS A 247 -17.77 23.28 12.13
CA LYS A 247 -18.53 24.06 13.14
C LYS A 247 -18.73 23.26 14.44
N ALA A 248 -18.41 23.92 15.54
CA ALA A 248 -18.20 23.41 16.89
C ALA A 248 -19.43 22.81 17.60
N LYS A 249 -19.18 21.87 18.53
CA LYS A 249 -19.44 22.06 19.97
C LYS A 249 -18.84 20.92 20.82
N GLU A 250 -17.93 21.32 21.71
CA GLU A 250 -17.37 20.50 22.77
C GLU A 250 -18.43 19.91 23.69
N LYS A 251 -18.20 18.68 24.16
CA LYS A 251 -18.52 18.29 25.55
C LYS A 251 -17.58 17.17 26.01
N LYS A 252 -16.71 17.54 26.96
CA LYS A 252 -15.83 16.68 27.76
C LYS A 252 -16.59 15.51 28.40
N LYS A 253 -15.96 14.33 28.47
CA LYS A 253 -16.03 13.48 29.67
C LYS A 253 -14.82 12.54 29.78
N ASN A 254 -14.14 12.67 30.91
CA ASN A 254 -13.05 11.84 31.42
C ASN A 254 -13.42 10.35 31.53
N LYS A 255 -12.44 9.47 31.30
CA LYS A 255 -12.06 8.31 32.15
C LYS A 255 -10.84 7.63 31.51
N LYS A 256 -9.65 7.88 32.08
CA LYS A 256 -8.90 6.99 33.01
C LYS A 256 -8.26 5.80 32.30
N ALA A 257 -6.94 5.89 32.25
CA ALA A 257 -5.98 4.87 31.87
C ALA A 257 -6.08 3.63 32.77
N SER A 258 -5.72 2.50 32.19
CA SER A 258 -5.02 1.43 32.89
C SER A 258 -3.90 0.96 31.97
N ASP A 259 -2.71 0.97 32.55
CA ASP A 259 -1.49 0.35 32.06
C ASP A 259 -1.73 -1.12 31.72
N ASP A 260 -1.05 -1.62 30.70
CA ASP A 260 -0.52 -2.98 30.72
C ASP A 260 0.83 -2.97 30.01
N GLU A 261 1.81 -3.35 30.81
CA GLU A 261 3.24 -3.38 30.54
C GLU A 261 3.60 -4.48 29.53
N ASP A 262 4.75 -4.23 28.92
CA ASP A 262 5.56 -5.05 28.03
C ASP A 262 5.54 -6.57 28.29
N ASP A 263 5.16 -7.32 27.25
CA ASP A 263 5.70 -8.67 27.00
C ASP A 263 6.62 -8.60 25.76
N GLU A 264 7.90 -8.29 26.01
CA GLU A 264 8.99 -8.44 25.03
C GLU A 264 9.22 -9.94 24.73
N LEU A 265 8.49 -10.46 23.75
CA LEU A 265 8.95 -11.63 22.99
C LEU A 265 10.20 -11.20 22.22
N ASN A 266 11.29 -11.92 22.49
CA ASN A 266 12.66 -11.68 22.04
C ASN A 266 12.77 -11.74 20.49
N VAL A 267 12.37 -10.67 19.81
CA VAL A 267 12.60 -10.44 18.38
C VAL A 267 13.98 -9.81 18.24
N ASN A 268 14.91 -10.50 17.60
CA ASN A 268 16.27 -10.00 17.39
C ASN A 268 16.26 -8.92 16.29
N TYR A 269 16.02 -7.67 16.67
CA TYR A 269 16.02 -6.53 15.74
C TYR A 269 17.44 -6.25 15.23
N LYS A 270 17.60 -6.07 13.90
CA LYS A 270 18.90 -5.81 13.28
C LYS A 270 19.34 -4.35 13.44
N HIS A 271 18.39 -3.42 13.49
CA HIS A 271 18.65 -1.97 13.57
C HIS A 271 17.64 -1.26 14.47
N SER A 272 17.94 -0.01 14.85
CA SER A 272 17.07 0.84 15.64
C SER A 272 16.85 2.23 15.02
N ILE A 273 15.65 2.79 15.25
CA ILE A 273 15.36 4.22 15.06
C ILE A 273 15.11 4.82 16.43
N ASN A 274 16.03 5.66 16.87
CA ASN A 274 15.92 6.44 18.09
C ASN A 274 15.16 7.73 17.78
N ILE A 275 14.10 8.02 18.52
CA ILE A 275 13.28 9.21 18.34
C ILE A 275 13.53 10.13 19.53
N THR A 276 14.06 11.31 19.25
CA THR A 276 14.29 12.38 20.21
C THR A 276 13.18 13.42 20.13
N THR A 277 12.63 13.81 21.29
CA THR A 277 11.59 14.84 21.38
C THR A 277 12.11 16.20 20.95
N TYR A 278 11.25 17.01 20.34
CA TYR A 278 11.63 18.36 19.92
C TYR A 278 11.93 19.23 21.15
N ASP A 279 13.04 19.98 21.09
CA ASP A 279 13.56 20.85 22.16
C ASP A 279 13.21 22.34 21.92
N ASN A 280 12.26 22.61 21.03
CA ASN A 280 11.91 23.94 20.52
C ASN A 280 13.08 24.72 19.87
N SER A 281 14.22 24.09 19.60
CA SER A 281 15.37 24.76 18.98
C SER A 281 15.16 25.11 17.52
N PHE A 282 14.28 24.36 16.84
CA PHE A 282 14.05 24.46 15.41
C PHE A 282 12.61 24.09 15.05
N LYS A 283 11.96 24.94 14.26
CA LYS A 283 10.61 24.68 13.73
C LYS A 283 10.43 25.22 12.31
N ILE A 284 9.31 24.82 11.72
CA ILE A 284 8.85 25.33 10.42
C ILE A 284 7.59 26.15 10.63
N VAL A 285 7.62 27.42 10.23
CA VAL A 285 6.47 28.30 10.26
C VAL A 285 5.77 28.25 8.90
N VAL A 286 4.51 27.84 8.89
CA VAL A 286 3.69 27.69 7.69
C VAL A 286 2.78 28.92 7.55
N THR A 287 2.94 29.67 6.46
CA THR A 287 2.07 30.82 6.17
C THR A 287 0.74 30.35 5.57
N ASN A 288 -0.31 31.18 5.64
CA ASN A 288 -1.60 30.82 5.04
C ASN A 288 -1.57 30.82 3.51
N SER A 289 -0.54 31.41 2.88
CA SER A 289 -0.48 31.55 1.43
C SER A 289 -0.25 30.23 0.70
N VAL A 290 0.23 29.18 1.39
CA VAL A 290 0.37 27.83 0.82
C VAL A 290 -0.96 27.09 0.68
N THR A 291 -2.02 27.57 1.35
CA THR A 291 -3.36 26.95 1.31
C THR A 291 -3.88 26.92 -0.13
N ASN A 292 -4.45 25.79 -0.56
CA ASN A 292 -4.91 25.54 -1.93
C ASN A 292 -3.80 25.54 -3.01
N ILE A 293 -2.52 25.72 -2.64
CA ILE A 293 -1.38 25.60 -3.56
C ILE A 293 -0.62 24.30 -3.30
N ARG A 294 -0.15 24.09 -2.07
CA ARG A 294 0.52 22.89 -1.56
C ARG A 294 0.61 23.02 -0.03
N ASP A 295 -0.47 22.64 0.63
CA ASP A 295 -0.80 23.02 2.01
C ASP A 295 -0.19 22.11 3.08
N HIS A 296 0.29 20.93 2.69
CA HIS A 296 0.80 19.92 3.61
C HIS A 296 2.32 19.85 3.58
N ILE A 297 2.92 19.91 4.76
CA ILE A 297 4.35 19.70 5.01
C ILE A 297 4.54 18.90 6.29
N ALA A 298 5.43 17.91 6.26
CA ALA A 298 5.95 17.23 7.44
C ALA A 298 7.47 17.17 7.31
N ALA A 299 8.18 17.14 8.43
CA ALA A 299 9.63 17.09 8.44
C ALA A 299 10.18 16.36 9.66
N CYS A 300 11.44 15.95 9.58
CA CYS A 300 12.26 15.47 10.70
C CYS A 300 13.73 15.80 10.46
N LEU A 301 14.52 15.76 11.54
CA LEU A 301 15.98 15.85 11.47
C LEU A 301 16.57 14.46 11.72
N VAL A 302 17.52 14.04 10.89
CA VAL A 302 18.30 12.82 11.09
C VAL A 302 19.71 13.23 11.50
N ASN A 303 20.08 12.90 12.74
CA ASN A 303 21.35 13.25 13.34
C ASN A 303 22.36 12.11 13.23
N GLY A 304 23.65 12.45 13.16
CA GLY A 304 24.74 11.48 13.28
C GLY A 304 24.90 10.53 12.08
N ILE A 305 24.31 10.85 10.93
CA ILE A 305 24.41 9.99 9.75
C ILE A 305 25.84 9.96 9.22
N LYS A 306 26.30 8.79 8.79
CA LYS A 306 27.63 8.62 8.20
C LYS A 306 27.50 8.04 6.81
N PHE A 307 28.10 8.72 5.84
CA PHE A 307 28.17 8.27 4.47
C PHE A 307 29.56 7.76 4.11
N THR A 308 29.57 6.58 3.50
CA THR A 308 30.63 6.11 2.59
C THR A 308 30.24 6.47 1.16
N GLU A 309 31.16 6.38 0.20
CA GLU A 309 30.82 6.65 -1.21
C GLU A 309 29.70 5.74 -1.73
N ASP A 310 29.67 4.48 -1.30
CA ASP A 310 28.66 3.50 -1.69
C ASP A 310 27.30 3.82 -1.04
N THR A 311 27.27 4.05 0.27
CA THR A 311 26.02 4.36 0.98
C THR A 311 25.45 5.73 0.56
N PHE A 312 26.28 6.71 0.23
CA PHE A 312 25.84 7.97 -0.35
C PHE A 312 25.17 7.77 -1.72
N LYS A 313 25.78 7.00 -2.62
CA LYS A 313 25.17 6.64 -3.91
C LYS A 313 23.83 5.93 -3.72
N LYS A 314 23.77 4.96 -2.80
CA LYS A 314 22.54 4.24 -2.45
C LYS A 314 21.48 5.17 -1.87
N PHE A 315 21.85 6.15 -1.04
CA PHE A 315 20.93 7.15 -0.50
C PHE A 315 20.31 8.02 -1.60
N ILE A 316 21.10 8.48 -2.57
CA ILE A 316 20.58 9.25 -3.72
C ILE A 316 19.68 8.37 -4.60
N GLN A 317 20.06 7.11 -4.84
CA GLN A 317 19.25 6.15 -5.59
C GLN A 317 17.92 5.84 -4.89
N LEU A 318 17.94 5.72 -3.56
CA LEU A 318 16.76 5.51 -2.73
C LEU A 318 15.76 6.66 -2.89
N GLN A 319 16.22 7.91 -2.82
CA GLN A 319 15.36 9.07 -3.03
C GLN A 319 14.70 9.06 -4.41
N ASN A 320 15.46 8.74 -5.46
CA ASN A 320 14.92 8.63 -6.82
C ASN A 320 13.90 7.50 -6.94
N LYS A 321 14.20 6.33 -6.37
CA LYS A 321 13.30 5.17 -6.32
C LYS A 321 11.97 5.53 -5.62
N LEU A 322 12.03 6.16 -4.45
CA LEU A 322 10.84 6.56 -3.70
C LEU A 322 10.04 7.66 -4.40
N HIS A 323 10.73 8.57 -5.10
CA HIS A 323 10.09 9.56 -5.96
C HIS A 323 9.26 8.90 -7.07
N ASP A 324 9.74 7.81 -7.66
CA ASP A 324 9.02 7.08 -8.70
C ASP A 324 7.91 6.18 -8.17
N THR A 325 8.09 5.57 -6.99
CA THR A 325 7.15 4.60 -6.40
C THR A 325 6.17 5.26 -5.44
N VAL A 326 6.56 5.46 -4.18
CA VAL A 326 5.68 5.90 -3.08
C VAL A 326 5.17 7.33 -3.29
N CYS A 327 5.96 8.18 -3.93
CA CYS A 327 5.58 9.55 -4.27
C CYS A 327 4.84 9.65 -5.62
N GLU A 328 4.61 8.54 -6.33
CA GLU A 328 3.91 8.48 -7.61
C GLU A 328 4.43 9.50 -8.64
N LYS A 329 5.76 9.52 -8.84
CA LYS A 329 6.47 10.49 -9.69
C LYS A 329 6.22 11.93 -9.25
N ARG A 330 6.33 12.15 -7.94
CA ARG A 330 6.12 13.40 -7.20
C ARG A 330 4.67 13.93 -7.17
N ASN A 331 3.70 13.20 -7.72
CA ASN A 331 2.29 13.60 -7.70
C ASN A 331 1.64 13.39 -6.33
N PHE A 332 2.02 12.31 -5.63
CA PHE A 332 1.48 12.01 -4.32
C PHE A 332 2.11 12.87 -3.22
N ALA A 333 3.44 12.99 -3.23
CA ALA A 333 4.22 13.84 -2.34
C ALA A 333 5.59 14.14 -2.96
N THR A 334 6.36 15.05 -2.37
CA THR A 334 7.73 15.31 -2.82
C THR A 334 8.67 15.33 -1.63
N ILE A 335 9.70 14.49 -1.70
CA ILE A 335 10.79 14.43 -0.73
C ILE A 335 11.82 15.48 -1.12
N ALA A 336 12.28 16.22 -0.14
CA ALA A 336 13.42 17.09 -0.25
C ALA A 336 14.34 16.84 0.95
N THR A 337 15.63 16.66 0.67
CA THR A 337 16.66 16.40 1.68
C THR A 337 17.73 17.48 1.60
N HIS A 338 18.14 17.95 2.78
CA HIS A 338 18.99 19.12 2.95
C HIS A 338 20.11 18.80 3.95
N ASP A 339 21.32 19.27 3.66
CA ASP A 339 22.38 19.32 4.65
C ASP A 339 22.07 20.43 5.64
N PHE A 340 21.69 20.04 6.86
CA PHE A 340 21.26 20.99 7.87
C PHE A 340 22.41 21.85 8.39
N ASN A 341 23.65 21.34 8.35
CA ASN A 341 24.82 22.08 8.83
C ASN A 341 25.17 23.26 7.90
N LYS A 342 24.70 23.24 6.65
CA LYS A 342 24.88 24.34 5.68
C LYS A 342 23.80 25.42 5.79
N LEU A 343 22.73 25.16 6.53
CA LEU A 343 21.66 26.13 6.71
C LEU A 343 22.01 27.11 7.84
N PRO A 344 21.69 28.41 7.71
CA PRO A 344 21.86 29.35 8.80
C PRO A 344 20.95 28.98 9.98
N PRO A 345 21.39 29.17 11.23
CA PRO A 345 20.60 28.82 12.40
C PRO A 345 19.32 29.66 12.48
N GLY A 346 18.19 28.98 12.59
CA GLY A 346 16.88 29.60 12.74
C GLY A 346 15.77 28.75 12.15
N ASP A 347 14.55 29.22 12.39
CA ASP A 347 13.34 28.59 11.85
C ASP A 347 13.26 28.77 10.33
N LEU A 348 12.58 27.82 9.70
CA LEU A 348 12.27 27.89 8.27
C LEU A 348 10.85 28.36 8.05
N ILE A 349 10.62 29.05 6.94
CA ILE A 349 9.30 29.57 6.59
C ILE A 349 8.80 28.87 5.34
N TYR A 350 7.76 28.05 5.49
CA TYR A 350 7.07 27.43 4.36
C TYR A 350 5.97 28.38 3.87
N THR A 351 6.17 28.93 2.68
CA THR A 351 5.34 30.00 2.12
C THR A 351 5.20 29.86 0.61
N THR A 352 4.60 30.85 -0.02
CA THR A 352 4.56 31.01 -1.47
C THR A 352 5.22 32.31 -1.90
N ALA A 353 5.73 32.35 -3.12
CA ALA A 353 6.29 33.53 -3.76
C ALA A 353 5.79 33.66 -5.20
N LEU A 354 5.79 34.88 -5.76
CA LEU A 354 5.42 35.07 -7.16
C LEU A 354 6.47 34.40 -8.08
N PRO A 355 6.09 33.87 -9.25
CA PRO A 355 7.01 33.15 -10.14
C PRO A 355 8.29 33.92 -10.49
N ASN A 356 8.23 35.24 -10.60
CA ASN A 356 9.37 36.10 -10.92
C ASN A 356 10.17 36.56 -9.69
N GLU A 357 9.59 36.47 -8.50
CA GLU A 357 10.23 36.88 -7.23
C GLU A 357 10.92 35.70 -6.54
N LEU A 358 10.43 34.48 -6.75
CA LEU A 358 11.09 33.27 -6.27
C LEU A 358 12.43 33.12 -6.99
N VAL A 359 13.54 33.37 -6.30
CA VAL A 359 14.90 33.14 -6.82
C VAL A 359 15.53 31.97 -6.08
N ILE A 360 15.97 30.97 -6.82
CA ILE A 360 16.65 29.78 -6.28
C ILE A 360 17.92 29.54 -7.07
N LYS A 361 18.97 29.03 -6.42
CA LYS A 361 20.14 28.43 -7.08
C LYS A 361 19.91 26.92 -7.19
N PRO A 362 19.42 26.39 -8.32
CA PRO A 362 19.03 24.99 -8.41
C PRO A 362 20.22 24.06 -8.23
N LEU A 363 19.99 22.88 -7.67
CA LEU A 363 21.01 21.86 -7.48
C LEU A 363 21.81 21.61 -8.76
N ASN A 364 23.15 21.59 -8.66
CA ASN A 364 24.08 21.41 -9.78
C ASN A 364 24.02 22.51 -10.87
N LYS A 365 23.52 23.70 -10.56
CA LYS A 365 23.60 24.88 -11.42
C LYS A 365 24.34 26.02 -10.72
N ASN A 366 25.13 26.75 -11.48
CA ASN A 366 26.00 27.79 -10.93
C ASN A 366 25.26 29.10 -10.63
N ASP A 367 24.26 29.43 -11.45
CA ASP A 367 23.60 30.74 -11.38
C ASP A 367 22.20 30.68 -10.76
N PRO A 368 21.85 31.65 -9.90
CA PRO A 368 20.48 31.86 -9.45
C PRO A 368 19.54 32.08 -10.62
N ILE A 369 18.33 31.53 -10.52
CA ILE A 369 17.29 31.63 -11.54
C ILE A 369 15.94 31.88 -10.88
N THR A 370 15.09 32.65 -11.55
CA THR A 370 13.71 32.86 -11.11
C THR A 370 12.90 31.57 -11.28
N GLY A 371 11.86 31.39 -10.45
CA GLY A 371 10.97 30.25 -10.50
C GLY A 371 10.27 30.11 -11.86
N ALA A 372 9.86 31.23 -12.46
CA ALA A 372 9.27 31.29 -13.79
C ALA A 372 10.23 30.78 -14.87
N ASN A 373 11.48 31.26 -14.87
CA ASN A 373 12.49 30.86 -15.85
C ASN A 373 12.91 29.39 -15.66
N LEU A 374 13.00 28.92 -14.41
CA LEU A 374 13.30 27.53 -14.11
C LEU A 374 12.18 26.61 -14.61
N PHE A 375 10.93 26.93 -14.29
CA PHE A 375 9.76 26.19 -14.75
C PHE A 375 9.68 26.14 -16.28
N GLY A 376 9.85 27.29 -16.95
CA GLY A 376 9.86 27.36 -18.42
C GLY A 376 10.95 26.50 -19.06
N LYS A 377 12.17 26.48 -18.50
CA LYS A 377 13.27 25.62 -18.97
C LYS A 377 12.92 24.13 -18.83
N LEU A 378 12.39 23.72 -17.69
CA LEU A 378 12.00 22.32 -17.45
C LEU A 378 10.82 21.89 -18.34
N GLN A 379 9.87 22.79 -18.59
CA GLN A 379 8.75 22.54 -19.49
C GLN A 379 9.23 22.41 -20.95
N ALA A 380 10.17 23.25 -21.38
CA ALA A 380 10.80 23.14 -22.70
C ALA A 380 11.56 21.83 -22.87
N GLU A 381 12.34 21.42 -21.85
CA GLU A 381 13.04 20.13 -21.83
C GLU A 381 12.07 18.95 -21.92
N ALA A 382 11.01 18.95 -21.10
CA ALA A 382 9.96 17.93 -21.14
C ALA A 382 9.25 17.87 -22.51
N ASN A 383 9.02 19.01 -23.15
CA ASN A 383 8.44 19.12 -24.48
C ASN A 383 9.37 18.57 -25.57
N ASN A 384 10.67 18.87 -25.50
CA ASN A 384 11.66 18.36 -26.43
C ASN A 384 11.79 16.83 -26.33
N LEU A 385 11.90 16.29 -25.11
CA LEU A 385 11.89 14.85 -24.85
C LEU A 385 10.60 14.16 -25.34
N ARG A 386 9.46 14.82 -25.19
CA ARG A 386 8.17 14.33 -25.70
C ARG A 386 8.17 14.25 -27.24
N LYS A 387 8.68 15.29 -27.91
CA LYS A 387 8.80 15.35 -29.38
C LYS A 387 9.79 14.30 -29.90
N GLU A 388 10.96 14.20 -29.30
CA GLU A 388 12.01 13.22 -29.64
C GLU A 388 11.48 11.79 -29.54
N LYS A 389 10.79 11.46 -28.43
CA LYS A 389 10.20 10.12 -28.21
C LYS A 389 8.86 9.91 -28.92
N LYS A 390 8.41 10.85 -29.76
CA LYS A 390 7.14 10.82 -30.50
C LYS A 390 5.93 10.47 -29.62
N ARG A 391 5.86 11.04 -28.40
CA ARG A 391 4.77 10.79 -27.45
C ARG A 391 3.72 11.91 -27.50
N ASN A 392 2.45 11.53 -27.33
CA ASN A 392 1.36 12.52 -27.26
C ASN A 392 1.34 13.25 -25.91
N THR A 393 1.78 12.61 -24.83
CA THR A 393 1.83 13.16 -23.46
C THR A 393 3.26 13.18 -22.91
N TYR A 394 3.52 14.01 -21.90
CA TYR A 394 4.79 13.95 -21.16
C TYR A 394 5.09 12.55 -20.64
N SER A 395 6.39 12.24 -20.51
CA SER A 395 6.83 11.10 -19.71
C SER A 395 6.24 11.22 -18.30
N GLY A 396 5.88 10.09 -17.69
CA GLY A 396 5.35 10.07 -16.32
C GLY A 396 6.23 10.84 -15.33
N ILE A 397 7.54 10.90 -15.59
CA ILE A 397 8.54 11.60 -14.77
C ILE A 397 8.31 13.12 -14.76
N HIS A 398 7.79 13.72 -15.83
CA HIS A 398 7.58 15.18 -15.91
C HIS A 398 6.15 15.60 -15.55
N LYS A 399 5.28 14.66 -15.15
CA LYS A 399 3.89 14.98 -14.81
C LYS A 399 3.77 15.93 -13.61
N TYR A 400 4.75 15.94 -12.72
CA TYR A 400 4.78 16.88 -11.58
C TYR A 400 4.82 18.35 -12.00
N LEU A 401 5.25 18.68 -13.23
CA LEU A 401 5.22 20.05 -13.72
C LEU A 401 3.79 20.60 -13.80
N TYR A 402 2.79 19.75 -14.07
CA TYR A 402 1.37 20.13 -14.05
C TYR A 402 0.90 20.58 -12.66
N LEU A 403 1.58 20.20 -11.58
CA LEU A 403 1.22 20.61 -10.22
C LEU A 403 1.44 22.10 -9.97
N ILE A 404 2.22 22.76 -10.82
CA ILE A 404 2.59 24.18 -10.70
C ILE A 404 2.21 24.99 -11.93
N GLU A 405 1.90 24.33 -13.05
CA GLU A 405 1.45 24.98 -14.26
C GLU A 405 0.21 25.85 -14.01
N GLY A 406 0.28 27.11 -14.43
CA GLY A 406 -0.83 28.06 -14.28
C GLY A 406 -1.10 28.55 -12.86
N LYS A 407 -0.31 28.17 -11.85
CA LYS A 407 -0.49 28.67 -10.49
C LYS A 407 0.01 30.12 -10.34
N PRO A 408 -0.73 30.98 -9.64
CA PRO A 408 -0.38 32.40 -9.49
C PRO A 408 0.84 32.61 -8.59
N GLN A 409 1.10 31.67 -7.68
CA GLN A 409 2.25 31.68 -6.78
C GLN A 409 2.81 30.27 -6.66
N TYR A 410 4.09 30.19 -6.34
CA TYR A 410 4.85 28.96 -6.23
C TYR A 410 5.23 28.69 -4.77
N PRO A 411 5.06 27.44 -4.28
CA PRO A 411 5.44 27.11 -2.91
C PRO A 411 6.97 27.06 -2.78
N CYS A 412 7.49 27.58 -1.69
CA CYS A 412 8.90 27.58 -1.38
C CYS A 412 9.14 27.45 0.12
N LEU A 413 10.30 26.92 0.47
CA LEU A 413 10.80 26.94 1.83
C LEU A 413 11.95 27.94 1.91
N LEU A 414 11.84 28.88 2.83
CA LEU A 414 12.81 29.95 3.04
C LEU A 414 13.58 29.70 4.32
N ASN A 415 14.86 30.05 4.30
CA ASN A 415 15.64 30.19 5.53
C ASN A 415 15.41 31.58 6.17
N ARG A 416 16.06 31.82 7.31
CA ARG A 416 16.00 33.10 8.03
C ARG A 416 16.49 34.32 7.22
N ASN A 417 17.31 34.10 6.21
CA ASN A 417 17.82 35.15 5.31
C ASN A 417 16.89 35.39 4.10
N ASN A 418 15.70 34.76 4.07
CA ASN A 418 14.77 34.75 2.94
C ASN A 418 15.33 34.11 1.66
N GLU A 419 16.35 33.25 1.77
CA GLU A 419 16.86 32.49 0.64
C GLU A 419 16.01 31.22 0.46
N VAL A 420 15.66 30.91 -0.79
CA VAL A 420 14.90 29.70 -1.12
C VAL A 420 15.81 28.49 -0.99
N ILE A 421 15.53 27.62 -0.03
CA ILE A 421 16.25 26.35 0.17
C ILE A 421 15.58 25.19 -0.59
N SER A 422 14.27 25.28 -0.82
CA SER A 422 13.47 24.26 -1.50
C SER A 422 12.37 24.91 -2.34
N PHE A 423 12.20 24.42 -3.57
CA PHE A 423 11.09 24.78 -4.46
C PHE A 423 10.33 23.52 -4.88
N PRO A 424 9.41 23.01 -4.04
CA PRO A 424 8.62 21.83 -4.35
C PRO A 424 7.60 22.07 -5.46
N PRO A 425 7.27 21.06 -6.29
CA PRO A 425 7.91 19.75 -6.43
C PRO A 425 9.17 19.73 -7.33
N LEU A 426 9.72 20.89 -7.72
CA LEU A 426 10.77 20.98 -8.74
C LEU A 426 12.15 20.53 -8.24
N THR A 427 12.74 21.27 -7.29
CA THR A 427 14.15 21.09 -6.93
C THR A 427 14.49 21.72 -5.58
N ASN A 428 15.58 21.24 -5.00
CA ASN A 428 16.25 21.87 -3.88
C ASN A 428 17.30 22.89 -4.36
N SER A 429 17.70 23.74 -3.43
CA SER A 429 18.76 24.73 -3.64
C SER A 429 20.13 24.15 -3.33
N ASP A 430 21.12 24.55 -4.12
CA ASP A 430 22.51 24.12 -4.01
C ASP A 430 23.14 24.52 -2.67
N ILE A 431 22.61 25.56 -2.00
CA ILE A 431 23.04 26.02 -0.67
C ILE A 431 22.88 24.95 0.42
N SER A 432 21.95 24.02 0.22
CA SER A 432 21.61 22.96 1.17
C SER A 432 21.96 21.57 0.65
N LYS A 433 22.79 21.50 -0.40
CA LYS A 433 23.14 20.26 -1.08
C LYS A 433 23.84 19.29 -0.12
N ILE A 434 23.33 18.06 -0.04
CA ILE A 434 23.95 16.96 0.71
C ILE A 434 25.19 16.47 -0.04
N ASP A 435 26.23 16.17 0.71
CA ASP A 435 27.42 15.48 0.24
C ASP A 435 27.83 14.35 1.21
N ILE A 436 28.96 13.70 0.93
CA ILE A 436 29.46 12.59 1.74
C ILE A 436 29.84 12.99 3.18
N ASN A 437 30.08 14.29 3.44
CA ASN A 437 30.43 14.81 4.75
C ASN A 437 29.20 15.27 5.56
N THR A 438 28.00 15.21 4.98
CA THR A 438 26.77 15.59 5.67
C THR A 438 26.53 14.64 6.85
N THR A 439 26.46 15.20 8.06
CA THR A 439 26.20 14.46 9.31
C THR A 439 24.80 14.69 9.89
N LYS A 440 24.14 15.78 9.49
CA LYS A 440 22.79 16.12 9.93
C LYS A 440 21.92 16.44 8.72
N ILE A 441 20.90 15.63 8.49
CA ILE A 441 19.99 15.78 7.34
C ILE A 441 18.67 16.33 7.83
N PHE A 442 18.25 17.43 7.23
CA PHE A 442 16.88 17.89 7.31
C PHE A 442 16.07 17.31 6.16
N ILE A 443 15.01 16.58 6.51
CA ILE A 443 14.13 15.91 5.56
C ILE A 443 12.76 16.55 5.66
N GLU A 444 12.27 17.04 4.54
CA GLU A 444 10.91 17.55 4.40
C GLU A 444 10.14 16.76 3.33
N VAL A 445 8.85 16.60 3.57
CA VAL A 445 7.93 16.07 2.57
C VAL A 445 6.73 17.00 2.46
N THR A 446 6.48 17.44 1.23
CA THR A 446 5.33 18.29 0.90
C THR A 446 4.32 17.56 0.03
N SER A 447 3.04 17.89 0.13
CA SER A 447 1.96 17.28 -0.67
C SER A 447 0.82 18.27 -0.91
N THR A 448 0.08 18.08 -2.01
CA THR A 448 -1.22 18.72 -2.28
C THR A 448 -2.41 17.84 -1.90
N ILE A 449 -2.17 16.61 -1.45
CA ILE A 449 -3.21 15.60 -1.24
C ILE A 449 -3.66 15.54 0.21
N SER A 450 -2.72 15.29 1.13
CA SER A 450 -3.02 15.19 2.56
C SER A 450 -1.77 15.26 3.41
N GLN A 451 -1.94 15.60 4.69
CA GLN A 451 -0.89 15.47 5.69
C GLN A 451 -0.43 14.02 5.89
N HIS A 452 -1.36 13.07 5.72
CA HIS A 452 -1.08 11.64 5.78
C HIS A 452 -0.10 11.20 4.67
N ALA A 453 -0.24 11.76 3.46
CA ALA A 453 0.69 11.49 2.37
C ALA A 453 2.14 11.85 2.75
N CYS A 454 2.34 13.01 3.38
CA CYS A 454 3.68 13.41 3.84
C CYS A 454 4.25 12.44 4.89
N LYS A 455 3.44 12.07 5.89
CA LYS A 455 3.84 11.16 6.96
C LYS A 455 4.15 9.76 6.44
N LYS A 456 3.33 9.20 5.56
CA LYS A 456 3.54 7.88 4.93
C LYS A 456 4.86 7.81 4.18
N VAL A 457 5.18 8.86 3.43
CA VAL A 457 6.42 8.95 2.66
C VAL A 457 7.63 9.09 3.57
N LEU A 458 7.54 9.88 4.64
CA LEU A 458 8.60 9.97 5.65
C LEU A 458 8.81 8.63 6.37
N ASP A 459 7.74 7.93 6.75
CA ASP A 459 7.84 6.62 7.41
C ASP A 459 8.56 5.61 6.51
N THR A 460 8.19 5.59 5.22
CA THR A 460 8.80 4.68 4.25
C THR A 460 10.25 5.07 3.96
N LEU A 461 10.56 6.36 3.87
CA LEU A 461 11.91 6.85 3.66
C LEU A 461 12.82 6.47 4.85
N LEU A 462 12.40 6.74 6.08
CA LEU A 462 13.19 6.41 7.28
C LEU A 462 13.39 4.89 7.40
N LYS A 463 12.35 4.09 7.12
CA LYS A 463 12.45 2.62 7.06
C LYS A 463 13.50 2.16 6.04
N GLU A 464 13.40 2.64 4.80
CA GLU A 464 14.32 2.23 3.75
C GLU A 464 15.74 2.79 3.98
N MET A 465 15.88 3.98 4.58
CA MET A 465 17.17 4.55 4.95
C MET A 465 17.93 3.67 5.94
N VAL A 466 17.30 3.22 7.05
CA VAL A 466 17.94 2.32 8.01
C VAL A 466 18.48 1.07 7.32
N THR A 467 17.65 0.44 6.49
CA THR A 467 18.01 -0.82 5.83
C THR A 467 19.03 -0.66 4.71
N THR A 468 18.98 0.45 3.97
CA THR A 468 19.84 0.69 2.80
C THR A 468 21.24 1.16 3.24
N LEU A 469 21.29 1.90 4.36
CA LEU A 469 22.53 2.43 4.91
C LEU A 469 23.15 1.51 5.96
N ASP A 470 22.43 0.45 6.38
CA ASP A 470 22.85 -0.54 7.39
C ASP A 470 23.36 0.13 8.68
N GLN A 471 22.64 1.17 9.12
CA GLN A 471 22.98 1.95 10.32
C GLN A 471 21.71 2.40 11.05
N ASP A 472 21.84 2.54 12.37
CA ASP A 472 20.79 3.09 13.22
C ASP A 472 20.59 4.58 12.93
N LEU A 473 19.35 5.06 13.06
CA LEU A 473 19.02 6.46 12.84
C LEU A 473 18.61 7.13 14.14
N ASP A 474 19.16 8.31 14.41
CA ASP A 474 18.67 9.22 15.43
C ASP A 474 17.81 10.30 14.76
N VAL A 475 16.50 10.21 15.00
CA VAL A 475 15.47 11.04 14.36
C VAL A 475 14.90 12.00 15.38
N GLN A 476 15.25 13.28 15.23
CA GLN A 476 14.70 14.36 16.02
C GLN A 476 13.38 14.85 15.40
N GLN A 477 12.38 14.99 16.26
CA GLN A 477 11.07 15.52 15.88
C GLN A 477 11.17 16.98 15.38
N VAL A 478 10.43 17.31 14.33
CA VAL A 478 10.25 18.69 13.88
C VAL A 478 8.78 19.09 14.00
N ARG A 479 8.56 20.25 14.60
CA ARG A 479 7.25 20.88 14.75
C ARG A 479 7.03 21.88 13.62
N THR A 480 5.86 21.80 13.00
CA THR A 480 5.33 22.83 12.11
C THR A 480 4.28 23.63 12.87
N GLU A 481 4.33 24.96 12.73
CA GLU A 481 3.38 25.88 13.34
C GLU A 481 2.72 26.73 12.25
N ASP A 482 1.52 27.24 12.52
CA ASP A 482 0.98 28.33 11.72
C ASP A 482 1.61 29.68 12.11
N HIS A 483 1.29 30.73 11.36
CA HIS A 483 1.68 32.11 11.66
C HIS A 483 1.25 32.61 13.05
N ASN A 484 0.31 31.94 13.73
CA ASN A 484 -0.16 32.28 15.08
C ASN A 484 0.55 31.44 16.17
N GLY A 485 1.51 30.60 15.80
CA GLY A 485 2.24 29.72 16.72
C GLY A 485 1.47 28.46 17.14
N GLN A 486 0.32 28.16 16.52
CA GLN A 486 -0.42 26.93 16.77
C GLN A 486 0.22 25.76 16.04
N THR A 487 0.38 24.62 16.74
CA THR A 487 0.94 23.41 16.15
C THR A 487 0.06 22.91 15.01
N LYS A 488 0.63 22.75 13.82
CA LYS A 488 -0.02 22.03 12.72
C LYS A 488 0.32 20.54 12.76
N VAL A 489 1.61 20.23 12.79
CA VAL A 489 2.13 18.85 12.66
C VAL A 489 3.38 18.72 13.50
N VAL A 490 3.48 17.64 14.25
CA VAL A 490 4.74 17.15 14.83
C VAL A 490 5.03 15.80 14.20
N TYR A 491 6.23 15.61 13.68
CA TYR A 491 6.66 14.35 13.09
C TYR A 491 8.10 14.03 13.51
N PRO A 492 8.43 12.77 13.87
CA PRO A 492 7.51 11.63 14.04
C PRO A 492 6.73 11.69 15.37
N SER A 493 5.40 11.62 15.33
CA SER A 493 4.56 11.52 16.53
C SER A 493 4.40 10.08 17.03
N LYS A 494 3.67 9.85 18.14
CA LYS A 494 3.42 8.52 18.71
C LYS A 494 2.73 7.54 17.74
N THR A 495 1.99 8.04 16.76
CA THR A 495 1.26 7.22 15.77
C THR A 495 2.03 6.98 14.48
N ASP A 496 3.18 7.61 14.30
CA ASP A 496 4.02 7.51 13.10
C ASP A 496 5.11 6.46 13.30
N LEU A 497 5.74 5.95 12.24
CA LEU A 497 6.77 4.89 12.31
C LEU A 497 6.28 3.56 12.93
N ASN A 498 4.98 3.25 12.79
CA ASN A 498 4.41 1.97 13.18
C ASN A 498 4.66 0.92 12.10
N PHE A 499 5.82 0.27 12.17
CA PHE A 499 6.14 -0.83 11.28
C PHE A 499 5.52 -2.13 11.78
N GLU A 500 5.06 -2.99 10.86
CA GLU A 500 4.58 -4.32 11.19
C GLU A 500 5.68 -5.11 11.92
N LYS A 501 5.28 -6.02 12.84
CA LYS A 501 6.20 -6.84 13.66
C LYS A 501 7.23 -7.67 12.86
N ALA A 502 7.05 -7.79 11.54
CA ALA A 502 7.98 -8.46 10.62
C ALA A 502 9.18 -7.60 10.18
N VAL A 503 9.26 -6.33 10.59
CA VAL A 503 10.38 -5.45 10.25
C VAL A 503 11.44 -5.54 11.34
N ASN A 504 12.66 -5.97 10.99
CA ASN A 504 13.83 -6.07 11.88
C ASN A 504 14.38 -4.69 12.35
N ILE A 505 13.49 -3.74 12.67
CA ILE A 505 13.82 -2.38 13.12
C ILE A 505 13.09 -2.11 14.44
N LYS A 506 13.84 -1.84 15.52
CA LYS A 506 13.28 -1.43 16.82
C LYS A 506 13.06 0.10 16.82
N ILE A 507 11.87 0.56 17.22
CA ILE A 507 11.61 2.00 17.41
C ILE A 507 11.78 2.33 18.89
N LEU A 508 12.73 3.20 19.21
CA LEU A 508 13.03 3.62 20.58
C LEU A 508 12.62 5.08 20.74
N ARG A 509 11.65 5.36 21.61
CA ARG A 509 11.18 6.74 21.86
C ARG A 509 11.71 7.19 23.20
N GLN A 510 12.56 8.22 23.20
CA GLN A 510 12.97 8.88 24.44
C GLN A 510 11.82 9.77 24.92
N HIS A 511 11.46 9.63 26.20
CA HIS A 511 10.35 10.35 26.84
C HIS A 511 10.77 11.70 27.39
#